data_AF-A0A2T6SQZ4-F1
#
_entry.id   AF-A0A2T6SQZ4-F1
#
_cell.length_a   1.000
_cell.length_b   1.000
_cell.length_c   1.000
_cell.angle_alpha   90.00
_cell.angle_beta   90.00
_cell.angle_gamma   90.00
#
_symmetry.space_group_name_H-M   'P 1'
#
loop_
_entity.id
_entity.type
_entity.pdbx_description
1 polymer ?
#
loop_
_entity_poly.entity_id
_entity_poly.type
_entity_poly.pdbx_seq_one_letter_code
_entity_poly.pdbx_strand_id
1 'polypeptide(L)'
;MVVVIKIVNGKIQEYENGNYKRTYGSNIVAADTDGHIVAAVTAKGKVEEFENGSYKRTYGSNAVNVQVSGGVVAVTTSKGKVEEYKNGIHKRTY
;
A
#
# COMPACT_ATOMS: atom_id res chain seq x y z
N MET A 1 -9.71 -10.56 -13.12
CA MET A 1 -10.22 -9.22 -12.75
C MET A 1 -9.01 -8.30 -12.66
N VAL A 2 -9.04 -7.13 -13.30
CA VAL A 2 -7.91 -6.19 -13.28
C VAL A 2 -8.27 -5.02 -12.37
N VAL A 3 -7.49 -4.85 -11.31
CA VAL A 3 -7.57 -3.70 -10.41
C VAL A 3 -6.40 -2.79 -10.71
N VAL A 4 -6.69 -1.51 -10.89
CA VAL A 4 -5.68 -0.46 -11.04
C VAL A 4 -5.94 0.59 -9.96
N ILE A 5 -4.89 1.03 -9.30
CA ILE A 5 -4.96 2.13 -8.33
C ILE A 5 -4.24 3.35 -8.86
N LYS A 6 -4.71 4.53 -8.44
CA LYS A 6 -4.04 5.81 -8.65
C LYS A 6 -4.07 6.61 -7.36
N ILE A 7 -3.04 7.41 -7.12
CA ILE A 7 -3.05 8.37 -6.01
C ILE A 7 -3.44 9.73 -6.57
N VAL A 8 -4.54 10.29 -6.08
CA VAL A 8 -5.05 11.60 -6.47
C VAL A 8 -5.33 12.40 -5.21
N ASN A 9 -4.65 13.54 -5.09
CA ASN A 9 -4.78 14.45 -3.94
C ASN A 9 -4.63 13.75 -2.57
N GLY A 10 -3.61 12.89 -2.44
CA GLY A 10 -3.32 12.16 -1.20
C GLY A 10 -4.31 11.05 -0.85
N LYS A 11 -5.16 10.63 -1.80
CA LYS A 11 -6.10 9.50 -1.64
C LYS A 11 -5.91 8.47 -2.73
N ILE A 12 -6.26 7.22 -2.44
CA ILE A 12 -6.24 6.11 -3.38
C ILE A 12 -7.57 6.09 -4.13
N GLN A 13 -7.52 6.09 -5.45
CA GLN A 13 -8.64 5.80 -6.33
C GLN A 13 -8.46 4.41 -6.91
N GLU A 14 -9.45 3.56 -6.70
CA GLU A 14 -9.48 2.18 -7.20
C GLU A 14 -10.37 2.09 -8.44
N TYR A 15 -9.81 1.49 -9.49
CA TYR A 15 -10.47 1.25 -10.76
C TYR A 15 -10.53 -0.25 -11.02
N GLU A 16 -11.71 -0.73 -11.38
CA GLU A 16 -11.95 -2.12 -11.73
C GLU A 16 -12.37 -2.20 -13.20
N ASN A 17 -11.59 -2.94 -13.99
CA ASN A 17 -11.77 -3.04 -15.44
C ASN A 17 -11.91 -1.65 -16.12
N GLY A 18 -11.14 -0.66 -15.65
CA GLY A 18 -11.13 0.70 -16.17
C GLY A 18 -12.20 1.65 -15.59
N ASN A 19 -13.18 1.14 -14.84
CA ASN A 19 -14.23 1.97 -14.23
C ASN A 19 -13.84 2.39 -12.82
N TYR A 20 -14.09 3.67 -12.48
CA TYR A 20 -13.91 4.16 -11.12
C TYR A 20 -14.84 3.39 -10.17
N LYS A 21 -14.27 2.84 -9.09
CA LYS A 21 -15.01 2.05 -8.11
C LYS A 21 -15.21 2.81 -6.80
N ARG A 22 -14.12 3.36 -6.24
CA ARG A 22 -14.13 4.04 -4.93
C ARG A 22 -12.86 4.85 -4.69
N THR A 23 -12.91 5.68 -3.65
CA THR A 23 -11.76 6.44 -3.13
C THR A 23 -11.60 6.17 -1.63
N TYR A 24 -10.38 5.93 -1.16
CA TYR A 24 -10.06 5.69 0.26
C TYR A 24 -8.63 6.08 0.62
N GLY A 25 -8.28 5.93 1.90
CA GLY A 25 -7.00 6.39 2.44
C GLY A 25 -6.94 7.90 2.63
N SER A 26 -5.90 8.37 3.30
CA SER A 26 -5.66 9.78 3.56
C SER A 26 -4.18 10.09 3.70
N ASN A 27 -3.72 11.19 3.10
CA ASN A 27 -2.32 11.59 3.07
C ASN A 27 -1.39 10.51 2.48
N ILE A 28 -1.83 9.81 1.44
CA ILE A 28 -1.07 8.75 0.78
C ILE A 28 -0.06 9.35 -0.21
N VAL A 29 1.19 8.88 -0.15
CA VAL A 29 2.30 9.33 -1.00
C VAL A 29 2.78 8.25 -1.98
N ALA A 30 2.59 6.97 -1.65
CA ALA A 30 2.87 5.84 -2.52
C ALA A 30 1.88 4.71 -2.21
N ALA A 31 1.56 3.87 -3.18
CA ALA A 31 0.67 2.73 -2.99
C ALA A 31 0.88 1.72 -4.11
N ASP A 32 0.65 0.45 -3.79
CA ASP A 32 0.72 -0.65 -4.75
C ASP A 32 -0.32 -1.74 -4.43
N THR A 33 -0.65 -2.57 -5.42
CA THR A 33 -1.66 -3.62 -5.29
C THR A 33 -1.32 -4.87 -6.09
N ASP A 34 -1.60 -6.04 -5.52
CA ASP A 34 -1.58 -7.32 -6.24
C ASP A 34 -2.99 -7.75 -6.72
N GLY A 35 -3.96 -6.84 -6.65
CA GLY A 35 -5.37 -7.08 -6.98
C GLY A 35 -6.23 -7.62 -5.82
N HIS A 36 -5.62 -8.10 -4.73
CA HIS A 36 -6.36 -8.57 -3.54
C HIS A 36 -6.28 -7.56 -2.40
N ILE A 37 -5.07 -7.05 -2.14
CA ILE A 37 -4.83 -6.01 -1.14
C ILE A 37 -4.23 -4.77 -1.79
N VAL A 38 -4.38 -3.64 -1.11
CA VAL A 38 -3.67 -2.39 -1.43
C VAL A 38 -2.83 -2.01 -0.24
N ALA A 39 -1.52 -1.89 -0.43
CA ALA A 39 -0.63 -1.33 0.57
C ALA A 39 -0.31 0.12 0.20
N ALA A 40 -0.36 1.02 1.18
CA ALA A 40 -0.21 2.45 0.95
C ALA A 40 0.69 3.09 2.00
N VAL A 41 1.66 3.88 1.54
CA VAL A 41 2.53 4.69 2.38
C VAL A 41 1.86 6.04 2.65
N THR A 42 1.69 6.35 3.92
CA THR A 42 1.23 7.66 4.39
C THR A 42 2.38 8.67 4.40
N ALA A 43 2.06 9.96 4.35
CA ALA A 43 3.04 11.05 4.45
C ALA A 43 3.83 11.05 5.78
N LYS A 44 3.34 10.33 6.80
CA LYS A 44 4.03 10.12 8.07
C LYS A 44 5.01 8.93 8.04
N GLY A 45 5.18 8.29 6.88
CA GLY A 45 6.07 7.15 6.68
C GLY A 45 5.55 5.86 7.31
N LYS A 46 4.24 5.72 7.52
CA LYS A 46 3.60 4.46 7.92
C LYS A 46 2.99 3.77 6.71
N VAL A 47 2.86 2.44 6.76
CA VAL A 47 2.18 1.63 5.75
C VAL A 47 0.81 1.23 6.26
N GLU A 48 -0.23 1.49 5.49
CA GLU A 48 -1.61 1.07 5.72
C GLU A 48 -2.01 0.02 4.67
N GLU A 49 -2.58 -1.09 5.11
CA GLU A 49 -3.17 -2.11 4.22
C GLU A 49 -4.68 -1.94 4.15
N PHE A 50 -5.21 -2.04 2.94
CA PHE A 50 -6.63 -2.03 2.63
C PHE A 50 -7.02 -3.31 1.91
N GLU A 51 -8.21 -3.81 2.22
CA GLU A 51 -8.82 -4.95 1.55
C GLU A 51 -10.22 -4.52 1.13
N ASN A 52 -10.51 -4.62 -0.17
CA ASN A 52 -11.79 -4.17 -0.73
C ASN A 52 -12.14 -2.72 -0.32
N GLY A 53 -11.15 -1.84 -0.23
CA GLY A 53 -11.30 -0.43 0.17
C GLY A 53 -11.48 -0.17 1.68
N SER A 54 -11.53 -1.21 2.50
CA SER A 54 -11.62 -1.08 3.96
C SER A 54 -10.24 -1.17 4.58
N TYR A 55 -9.96 -0.26 5.53
CA TYR A 55 -8.72 -0.29 6.30
C TYR A 55 -8.61 -1.60 7.09
N LYS A 56 -7.46 -2.26 6.99
CA LYS A 56 -7.18 -3.54 7.64
C LYS A 56 -6.19 -3.41 8.79
N ARG A 57 -5.06 -2.73 8.57
CA ARG A 57 -3.99 -2.56 9.58
C ARG A 57 -2.99 -1.48 9.17
N THR A 58 -2.18 -1.06 10.14
CA THR A 58 -1.03 -0.16 9.95
C THR A 58 0.23 -0.80 10.51
N TYR A 59 1.35 -0.66 9.83
CA TYR A 59 2.66 -1.12 10.29
C TYR A 59 3.79 -0.34 9.60
N GLY A 60 5.03 -0.71 9.92
CA GLY A 60 6.22 -0.06 9.37
C GLY A 60 6.41 1.36 9.89
N SER A 61 7.58 1.89 9.61
CA SER A 61 7.94 3.27 9.96
C SER A 61 9.02 3.77 9.02
N ASN A 62 9.03 5.08 8.76
CA ASN A 62 9.95 5.71 7.80
C ASN A 62 9.83 5.14 6.38
N ALA A 63 8.67 4.59 6.00
CA ALA A 63 8.40 4.13 4.66
C ALA A 63 8.35 5.29 3.66
N VAL A 64 8.91 5.10 2.48
CA VAL A 64 8.86 6.06 1.36
C VAL A 64 8.25 5.45 0.10
N ASN A 65 8.29 4.12 -0.02
CA ASN A 65 7.71 3.39 -1.14
C ASN A 65 7.23 2.01 -0.69
N VAL A 66 6.35 1.39 -1.48
CA VAL A 66 5.80 0.07 -1.20
C VAL A 66 5.53 -0.68 -2.50
N GLN A 67 5.74 -1.99 -2.48
CA GLN A 67 5.39 -2.92 -3.54
C GLN A 67 4.69 -4.14 -2.96
N VAL A 68 3.70 -4.67 -3.67
CA VAL A 68 2.88 -5.79 -3.23
C VAL A 68 2.90 -6.89 -4.29
N SER A 69 3.19 -8.12 -3.86
CA SER A 69 3.10 -9.28 -4.73
C SER A 69 2.73 -10.53 -3.93
N GLY A 70 1.64 -11.19 -4.30
CA GLY A 70 1.21 -12.45 -3.67
C GLY A 70 0.98 -12.33 -2.15
N GLY A 71 0.41 -11.20 -1.69
CA GLY A 71 0.19 -10.90 -0.28
C GLY A 71 1.45 -10.61 0.55
N VAL A 72 2.61 -10.46 -0.08
CA VAL A 72 3.84 -9.94 0.54
C VAL A 72 3.96 -8.47 0.21
N VAL A 73 4.31 -7.67 1.21
CA VAL A 73 4.49 -6.22 1.09
C VAL A 73 5.97 -5.89 1.34
N ALA A 74 6.65 -5.43 0.30
CA ALA A 74 8.02 -4.92 0.37
C ALA A 74 7.97 -3.41 0.57
N VAL A 75 8.57 -2.93 1.67
CA VAL A 75 8.55 -1.53 2.08
C VAL A 75 9.94 -0.96 1.96
N THR A 76 10.12 0.04 1.11
CA THR A 76 11.37 0.79 1.04
C THR A 76 11.34 1.89 2.09
N THR A 77 12.33 1.88 2.98
CA THR A 77 12.49 2.89 4.03
C THR A 77 13.29 4.10 3.53
N SER A 78 13.17 5.24 4.20
CA SER A 78 13.93 6.46 3.91
C SER A 78 15.45 6.29 4.07
N LYS A 79 15.88 5.21 4.72
CA LYS A 79 17.29 4.83 4.89
C LYS A 79 17.81 3.93 3.76
N GLY A 80 17.00 3.67 2.73
CA GLY A 80 17.35 2.83 1.59
C GLY A 80 17.27 1.32 1.85
N LYS A 81 16.84 0.90 3.03
CA LYS A 81 16.59 -0.52 3.36
C LYS A 81 15.23 -0.97 2.86
N VAL A 82 15.11 -2.25 2.52
CA VAL A 82 13.84 -2.88 2.14
C VAL A 82 13.39 -3.83 3.24
N GLU A 83 12.20 -3.62 3.78
CA GLU A 83 11.58 -4.45 4.80
C GLU A 83 10.43 -5.25 4.20
N GLU A 84 10.46 -6.58 4.31
CA GLU A 84 9.35 -7.42 3.86
C GLU A 84 8.38 -7.72 5.01
N TYR A 85 7.10 -7.54 4.74
CA TYR A 85 6.00 -7.85 5.62
C TYR A 85 5.07 -8.87 4.98
N LYS A 86 4.55 -9.78 5.80
CA LYS A 86 3.47 -10.68 5.40
C LYS A 86 2.36 -10.60 6.44
N ASN A 87 1.15 -10.23 6.01
CA ASN A 87 0.03 -9.93 6.91
C ASN A 87 0.43 -8.90 7.99
N GLY A 88 1.16 -7.86 7.62
CA GLY A 88 1.67 -6.84 8.55
C GLY A 88 2.73 -7.29 9.57
N ILE A 89 3.20 -8.54 9.50
CA ILE A 89 4.28 -9.05 10.36
C ILE A 89 5.60 -8.95 9.59
N HIS A 90 6.58 -8.27 10.19
CA HIS A 90 7.94 -8.17 9.64
C HIS A 90 8.56 -9.56 9.48
N LYS A 91 9.19 -9.80 8.32
CA LYS A 91 9.84 -11.08 7.99
C LYS A 91 11.35 -10.95 7.89
N ARG A 92 11.83 -9.94 7.16
CA ARG A 92 13.26 -9.74 6.88
C ARG A 92 13.52 -8.33 6.39
N THR A 93 14.76 -7.92 6.48
CA THR A 93 15.27 -6.63 6.02
C THR A 93 16.49 -6.87 5.15
N TYR A 94 16.58 -6.15 4.04
CA TYR A 94 17.73 -6.09 3.14
C TYR A 94 18.39 -4.72 3.22
#